data_AF-A0A6A6RLX6-F1
#
_entry.id   AF-A0A6A6RLX6-F1
#
_cell.length_a   1.000
_cell.length_b   1.000
_cell.length_c   1.000
_cell.angle_alpha   90.00
_cell.angle_beta   90.00
_cell.angle_gamma   90.00
#
_symmetry.space_group_name_H-M   'P 1'
#
loop_
_entity.id
_entity.type
_entity.pdbx_description
1 polymer ?
#
loop_
_entity_poly.entity_id
_entity_poly.type
_entity_poly.pdbx_seq_one_letter_code
_entity_poly.pdbx_strand_id
1 'polypeptide(L)'
;MNLLKIMTSLKPDTPWLTMLQAFSHAQALTAPYKRHKQLWTNLTQLFQTTIDILQHDEDNLRSADAHERLDEILVEALSKEADIITAFNNNTLTPQESAHKPDPQLISPCYHPPTQDIRHGTHTIPLRISATVYGFDSVVQNIPVPRPRKSATSLNLPGAPSPQLRFPRGRLTAAEIVAFCPEWMASWDVMDRFAFNGATTQVLAEMVMRYREQGEFKASANTVSRLFTRIGEPRGGEGGDGEGEREGEKEGEKGGQKEEQKTPDEDIDVDAEKDNTTEPKGKTKLKRKTQSRLHHHAKHNTPKNWDPKNLDVRTFTPSPLPPHPNPNANDMPTTTPAPTHGIQFHDLLHGVTTIPSDRDALDLTRCVTWHRDNKEQDWLFPDQFEELVGQLAKSKGVLVATDGNSDGEIFRRVKEEMDDKKRFKETEKGKGKGKEWDGGGDGEDSGGVSGVYSLQAINEAVGFRGRGTRGRGA
;
A
#
# COMPACT_ATOMS: atom_id res chain seq x y z
N MET A 1 -19.36 28.87 -5.62
CA MET A 1 -20.54 29.39 -4.88
C MET A 1 -21.38 30.38 -5.70
N ASN A 2 -20.79 31.23 -6.56
CA ASN A 2 -21.57 32.17 -7.38
C ASN A 2 -22.36 31.48 -8.52
N LEU A 3 -21.79 30.46 -9.17
CA LEU A 3 -22.46 29.68 -10.21
C LEU A 3 -23.77 29.04 -9.71
N LEU A 4 -23.72 28.39 -8.55
CA LEU A 4 -24.88 27.69 -7.97
C LEU A 4 -26.04 28.65 -7.66
N LYS A 5 -25.73 29.89 -7.25
CA LYS A 5 -26.73 30.94 -6.99
C LYS A 5 -27.39 31.45 -8.29
N ILE A 6 -26.59 31.66 -9.34
CA ILE A 6 -27.10 32.04 -10.67
C ILE A 6 -28.00 30.93 -11.21
N MET A 7 -27.57 29.67 -11.08
CA MET A 7 -28.30 28.50 -11.58
C MET A 7 -29.61 28.22 -10.83
N THR A 8 -29.67 28.46 -9.51
CA THR A 8 -30.93 28.34 -8.76
C THR A 8 -31.95 29.44 -9.06
N SER A 9 -31.55 30.50 -9.78
CA SER A 9 -32.45 31.59 -10.18
C SER A 9 -33.10 31.38 -11.56
N LEU A 10 -32.64 30.38 -12.32
CA LEU A 10 -33.21 30.01 -13.62
C LEU A 10 -34.39 29.05 -13.44
N LYS A 11 -35.45 29.21 -14.25
CA LYS A 11 -36.71 28.47 -14.10
C LYS A 11 -36.50 26.94 -14.22
N PRO A 12 -37.20 26.13 -13.43
CA PRO A 12 -37.01 24.67 -13.34
C PRO A 12 -37.35 23.89 -14.62
N ASP A 13 -38.00 24.53 -15.60
CA ASP A 13 -38.49 23.86 -16.81
C ASP A 13 -37.47 23.87 -17.96
N THR A 14 -36.20 24.24 -17.71
CA THR A 14 -35.21 24.36 -18.79
C THR A 14 -34.31 23.11 -18.94
N PRO A 15 -33.89 22.77 -20.18
CA PRO A 15 -33.10 21.57 -20.51
C PRO A 15 -31.75 21.42 -19.77
N TRP A 16 -31.26 22.49 -19.13
CA TRP A 16 -29.93 22.51 -18.48
C TRP A 16 -29.85 21.59 -17.25
N LEU A 17 -30.95 21.37 -16.53
CA LEU A 17 -30.97 20.49 -15.36
C LEU A 17 -30.74 19.03 -15.78
N THR A 18 -31.32 18.64 -16.92
CA THR A 18 -31.14 17.33 -17.55
C THR A 18 -29.72 17.17 -18.09
N MET A 19 -29.13 18.22 -18.66
CA MET A 19 -27.71 18.21 -19.07
C MET A 19 -26.76 18.03 -17.89
N LEU A 20 -26.99 18.68 -16.75
CA LEU A 20 -26.15 18.51 -15.55
C LEU A 20 -26.26 17.12 -14.95
N GLN A 21 -27.46 16.55 -14.96
CA GLN A 21 -27.67 15.17 -14.53
C GLN A 21 -26.95 14.20 -15.48
N ALA A 22 -27.04 14.42 -16.79
CA ALA A 22 -26.32 13.61 -17.78
C ALA A 22 -24.80 13.73 -17.63
N PHE A 23 -24.28 14.94 -17.40
CA PHE A 23 -22.86 15.20 -17.20
C PHE A 23 -22.32 14.55 -15.91
N SER A 24 -23.06 14.69 -14.81
CA SER A 24 -22.74 14.04 -13.53
C SER A 24 -22.74 12.51 -13.67
N HIS A 25 -23.70 11.97 -14.42
CA HIS A 25 -23.78 10.53 -14.72
C HIS A 25 -22.61 10.06 -15.61
N ALA A 26 -22.25 10.82 -16.64
CA ALA A 26 -21.09 10.53 -17.50
C ALA A 26 -19.75 10.60 -16.73
N GLN A 27 -19.63 11.52 -15.78
CA GLN A 27 -18.49 11.61 -14.86
C GLN A 27 -18.36 10.36 -13.98
N ALA A 28 -19.48 9.87 -13.45
CA ALA A 28 -19.50 8.67 -12.63
C ALA A 28 -19.14 7.40 -13.43
N LEU A 29 -19.56 7.29 -14.69
CA LEU A 29 -19.32 6.11 -15.52
C LEU A 29 -17.90 6.01 -16.08
N THR A 30 -17.22 7.14 -16.31
CA THR A 30 -15.91 7.16 -17.00
C THR A 30 -14.71 7.32 -16.05
N ALA A 31 -14.96 7.58 -14.77
CA ALA A 31 -13.95 7.68 -13.71
C ALA A 31 -12.91 6.53 -13.62
N PRO A 32 -13.20 5.25 -13.99
CA PRO A 32 -12.21 4.18 -13.89
C PRO A 32 -11.19 4.08 -15.05
N TYR A 33 -11.33 4.83 -16.15
CA TYR A 33 -10.54 4.58 -17.36
C TYR A 33 -9.43 5.62 -17.63
N LYS A 34 -8.17 5.20 -17.45
CA LYS A 34 -6.95 6.03 -17.63
C LYS A 34 -6.77 6.64 -19.04
N ARG A 35 -7.40 6.10 -20.08
CA ARG A 35 -7.31 6.62 -21.47
C ARG A 35 -8.17 7.87 -21.73
N HIS A 36 -8.99 8.30 -20.77
CA HIS A 36 -10.00 9.34 -20.98
C HIS A 36 -9.54 10.75 -20.59
N LYS A 37 -8.26 10.93 -20.17
CA LYS A 37 -7.76 12.22 -19.68
C LYS A 37 -7.89 13.34 -20.72
N GLN A 38 -7.55 13.08 -21.98
CA GLN A 38 -7.61 14.08 -23.05
C GLN A 38 -9.06 14.46 -23.41
N LEU A 39 -9.95 13.48 -23.48
CA LEU A 39 -11.39 13.69 -23.70
C LEU A 39 -11.99 14.56 -22.59
N TRP A 40 -11.67 14.27 -21.33
CA TRP A 40 -12.10 15.06 -20.18
C TRP A 40 -11.55 16.49 -20.18
N THR A 41 -10.30 16.69 -20.58
CA THR A 41 -9.72 18.03 -20.73
C THR A 41 -10.47 18.82 -21.81
N ASN A 42 -10.74 18.22 -22.97
CA ASN A 42 -11.46 18.88 -24.04
C ASN A 42 -12.91 19.22 -23.63
N LEU A 43 -13.60 18.30 -22.96
CA LEU A 43 -14.97 18.51 -22.48
C LEU A 43 -15.05 19.64 -21.44
N THR A 44 -14.09 19.66 -20.52
CA THR A 44 -14.00 20.69 -19.48
C THR A 44 -13.69 22.07 -20.08
N GLN A 45 -12.81 22.12 -21.08
CA GLN A 45 -12.46 23.36 -21.78
C GLN A 45 -13.63 23.91 -22.60
N LEU A 46 -14.41 23.03 -23.24
CA LEU A 46 -15.65 23.41 -23.92
C LEU A 46 -16.66 23.99 -22.93
N PHE A 47 -16.91 23.30 -21.81
CA PHE A 47 -17.82 23.78 -20.76
C PHE A 47 -17.40 25.13 -20.18
N GLN A 48 -16.10 25.32 -19.92
CA GLN A 48 -15.59 26.59 -19.42
C GLN A 48 -15.78 27.71 -20.45
N THR A 49 -15.54 27.43 -21.73
CA THR A 49 -15.76 28.40 -22.82
C THR A 49 -17.23 28.79 -22.92
N THR A 50 -18.15 27.84 -22.79
CA THR A 50 -19.59 28.12 -22.75
C THR A 50 -19.96 28.98 -21.54
N ILE A 51 -19.40 28.70 -20.36
CA ILE A 51 -19.62 29.51 -19.16
C ILE A 51 -19.09 30.94 -19.36
N ASP A 52 -17.91 31.11 -19.95
CA ASP A 52 -17.29 32.41 -20.18
C ASP A 52 -18.11 33.23 -21.20
N ILE A 53 -18.64 32.61 -22.25
CA ILE A 53 -19.57 33.24 -23.21
C ILE A 53 -20.86 33.69 -22.50
N LEU A 54 -21.44 32.83 -21.65
CA LEU A 54 -22.66 33.14 -20.90
C LEU A 54 -22.45 34.26 -19.87
N GLN A 55 -21.25 34.37 -19.29
CA GLN A 55 -20.92 35.41 -18.31
C GLN A 55 -20.61 36.76 -18.96
N HIS A 56 -20.05 36.76 -20.18
CA HIS A 56 -19.69 38.00 -20.86
C HIS A 56 -20.87 38.72 -21.52
N ASP A 57 -22.00 38.04 -21.73
CA ASP A 57 -23.13 38.53 -22.51
C ASP A 57 -24.46 38.50 -21.72
N GLU A 58 -24.41 38.77 -20.40
CA GLU A 58 -25.58 38.83 -19.51
C GLU A 58 -26.70 39.78 -20.02
N ASP A 59 -26.33 40.84 -20.73
CA ASP A 59 -27.28 41.81 -21.29
C ASP A 59 -27.90 41.37 -22.62
N ASN A 60 -27.26 40.48 -23.40
CA ASN A 60 -27.79 39.94 -24.67
C ASN A 60 -28.60 38.65 -24.50
N LEU A 61 -28.42 37.92 -23.40
CA LEU A 61 -29.11 36.65 -23.10
C LEU A 61 -30.64 36.78 -22.90
N ARG A 62 -31.19 38.01 -22.93
CA ARG A 62 -32.63 38.25 -22.91
C ARG A 62 -33.28 38.29 -24.30
N SER A 63 -32.50 38.32 -25.38
CA SER A 63 -33.04 38.30 -26.73
C SER A 63 -33.34 36.87 -27.17
N ALA A 64 -34.43 36.67 -27.91
CA ALA A 64 -34.77 35.35 -28.46
C ALA A 64 -33.66 34.80 -29.37
N ASP A 65 -32.94 35.68 -30.08
CA ASP A 65 -31.85 35.34 -30.99
C ASP A 65 -30.62 34.76 -30.25
N ALA A 66 -30.40 35.11 -28.99
CA ALA A 66 -29.30 34.57 -28.19
C ALA A 66 -29.53 33.09 -27.80
N HIS A 67 -30.79 32.71 -27.59
CA HIS A 67 -31.17 31.32 -27.31
C HIS A 67 -31.00 30.44 -28.56
N GLU A 68 -31.40 30.93 -29.74
CA GLU A 68 -31.23 30.21 -31.01
C GLU A 68 -29.75 29.96 -31.33
N ARG A 69 -28.88 30.97 -31.11
CA ARG A 69 -27.43 30.81 -31.25
C ARG A 69 -26.81 29.82 -30.28
N LEU A 70 -27.29 29.76 -29.04
CA LEU A 70 -26.82 28.78 -28.07
C LEU A 70 -27.21 27.35 -28.46
N ASP A 71 -28.42 27.16 -28.96
CA ASP A 71 -28.88 25.87 -29.46
C ASP A 71 -28.07 25.42 -30.70
N GLU A 72 -27.74 26.33 -31.63
CA GLU A 72 -26.85 26.02 -32.76
C GLU A 72 -25.45 25.59 -32.32
N ILE A 73 -24.84 26.32 -31.37
CA ILE A 73 -23.51 26.00 -30.82
C ILE A 73 -23.52 24.65 -30.10
N LEU A 74 -24.58 24.35 -29.35
CA LEU A 74 -24.76 23.08 -28.65
C LEU A 74 -24.95 21.91 -29.63
N VAL A 75 -25.76 22.09 -30.67
CA VAL A 75 -25.96 21.08 -31.72
C VAL A 75 -24.65 20.81 -32.47
N GLU A 76 -23.88 21.85 -32.81
CA GLU A 76 -22.59 21.70 -33.47
C GLU A 76 -21.57 20.96 -32.57
N ALA A 77 -21.53 21.30 -31.28
CA ALA A 77 -20.65 20.63 -30.32
C ALA A 77 -21.00 19.15 -30.13
N LEU A 78 -22.29 18.83 -29.99
CA LEU A 78 -22.78 17.45 -29.86
C LEU A 78 -22.58 16.65 -31.15
N SER A 79 -22.70 17.27 -32.33
CA SER A 79 -22.40 16.64 -33.61
C SER A 79 -20.91 16.28 -33.72
N LYS A 80 -20.01 17.20 -33.33
CA LYS A 80 -18.56 16.94 -33.30
C LYS A 80 -18.20 15.83 -32.31
N GLU A 81 -18.90 15.73 -31.19
CA GLU A 81 -18.72 14.64 -30.23
C GLU A 81 -19.17 13.29 -30.82
N ALA A 82 -20.33 13.25 -31.49
CA ALA A 82 -20.82 12.05 -32.17
C ALA A 82 -19.85 11.56 -33.27
N ASP A 83 -19.24 12.48 -34.02
CA ASP A 83 -18.22 12.16 -35.03
C ASP A 83 -16.94 11.61 -34.41
N ILE A 84 -16.48 12.16 -33.28
CA ILE A 84 -15.32 11.65 -32.53
C ILE A 84 -15.58 10.26 -31.98
N ILE A 85 -16.76 10.02 -31.40
CA ILE A 85 -17.17 8.70 -30.90
C ILE A 85 -17.27 7.69 -32.04
N THR A 86 -17.81 8.10 -33.19
CA THR A 86 -17.94 7.26 -34.38
C THR A 86 -16.58 6.92 -34.99
N ALA A 87 -15.68 7.89 -35.13
CA ALA A 87 -14.31 7.69 -35.60
C ALA A 87 -13.49 6.79 -34.66
N PHE A 88 -13.71 6.92 -33.34
CA PHE A 88 -13.08 6.09 -32.33
C PHE A 88 -13.58 4.63 -32.39
N ASN A 89 -14.89 4.41 -32.49
CA ASN A 89 -15.47 3.07 -32.62
C ASN A 89 -15.07 2.37 -33.93
N ASN A 90 -14.83 3.16 -34.99
CA ASN A 90 -14.40 2.66 -36.28
C ASN A 90 -12.87 2.50 -36.40
N ASN A 91 -12.10 2.78 -35.34
CA ASN A 91 -10.64 2.62 -35.30
C ASN A 91 -9.89 3.40 -36.41
N THR A 92 -10.45 4.52 -36.89
CA THR A 92 -9.89 5.29 -38.01
C THR A 92 -8.90 6.39 -37.60
N LEU A 93 -8.61 6.55 -36.31
CA LEU A 93 -7.61 7.50 -35.82
C LEU A 93 -6.20 6.88 -35.92
N THR A 94 -5.50 7.14 -37.02
CA THR A 94 -4.07 6.82 -37.17
C THR A 94 -3.20 7.77 -36.33
N PRO A 95 -2.21 7.28 -35.57
CA PRO A 95 -1.27 8.13 -34.85
C PRO A 95 -0.42 8.96 -35.83
N GLN A 96 -0.36 10.27 -35.62
CA GLN A 96 0.54 11.15 -36.35
C GLN A 96 1.97 10.96 -35.78
N GLU A 97 2.83 10.25 -36.51
CA GLU A 97 4.26 10.14 -36.22
C GLU A 97 4.92 11.51 -36.44
N SER A 98 5.40 12.14 -35.36
CA SER A 98 6.33 13.27 -35.44
C SER A 98 7.76 12.74 -35.44
N ALA A 99 8.40 12.78 -36.60
CA ALA A 99 9.80 12.46 -36.78
C ALA A 99 10.67 13.66 -36.37
N HIS A 100 11.40 13.53 -35.26
CA HIS A 100 12.55 14.38 -34.98
C HIS A 100 13.76 13.47 -34.67
N LYS A 101 14.62 13.29 -35.69
CA LYS A 101 15.96 12.71 -35.51
C LYS A 101 16.88 13.76 -34.87
N PRO A 102 17.75 13.40 -33.91
CA PRO A 102 18.92 14.19 -33.59
C PRO A 102 20.13 13.74 -34.43
N ASP A 103 20.88 14.73 -34.92
CA ASP A 103 22.12 14.60 -35.68
C ASP A 103 23.30 14.25 -34.73
N PRO A 104 24.29 13.41 -35.12
CA PRO A 104 25.31 12.93 -34.22
C PRO A 104 26.70 13.51 -34.54
N GLN A 105 27.08 14.68 -34.00
CA GLN A 105 28.49 15.10 -33.98
C GLN A 105 28.83 15.99 -32.78
N LEU A 106 29.68 15.49 -31.89
CA LEU A 106 30.97 16.10 -31.52
C LEU A 106 31.63 15.31 -30.39
N ILE A 107 32.64 14.54 -30.77
CA ILE A 107 33.59 13.88 -29.90
C ILE A 107 34.57 14.95 -29.39
N SER A 108 34.79 15.02 -28.08
CA SER A 108 35.97 15.66 -27.48
C SER A 108 36.67 14.68 -26.54
N PRO A 109 38.02 14.61 -26.56
CA PRO A 109 38.77 13.56 -25.90
C PRO A 109 39.08 13.92 -24.44
N CYS A 110 38.78 13.00 -23.53
CA CYS A 110 39.18 13.11 -22.12
C CYS A 110 40.67 12.78 -21.96
N TYR A 111 41.38 13.74 -21.40
CA TYR A 111 42.77 13.70 -20.96
C TYR A 111 42.94 12.68 -19.81
N HIS A 112 43.99 11.85 -19.84
CA HIS A 112 44.43 11.03 -18.70
C HIS A 112 45.73 11.60 -18.13
N PRO A 113 45.85 11.80 -16.81
CA PRO A 113 47.13 12.07 -16.19
C PRO A 113 47.93 10.76 -16.00
N PRO A 114 49.27 10.78 -16.15
CA PRO A 114 50.10 9.61 -15.94
C PRO A 114 50.39 9.39 -14.46
N THR A 115 50.17 8.17 -13.97
CA THR A 115 50.72 7.67 -12.71
C THR A 115 52.20 7.32 -12.90
N GLN A 116 53.08 8.10 -12.27
CA GLN A 116 54.45 7.68 -11.96
C GLN A 116 54.41 6.98 -10.60
N ASP A 117 54.83 5.72 -10.55
CA ASP A 117 55.12 5.05 -9.28
C ASP A 117 56.53 4.46 -9.32
N ILE A 118 57.32 4.90 -8.34
CA ILE A 118 58.76 4.68 -8.22
C ILE A 118 58.99 3.36 -7.46
N ARG A 119 59.83 2.52 -8.07
CA ARG A 119 60.28 1.24 -7.53
C ARG A 119 61.23 1.43 -6.34
N HIS A 120 60.92 0.81 -5.21
CA HIS A 120 61.85 0.13 -4.30
C HIS A 120 61.06 -1.11 -3.80
N GLY A 121 61.51 -2.36 -3.86
CA GLY A 121 62.86 -2.90 -3.85
C GLY A 121 63.00 -3.82 -2.64
N THR A 122 62.31 -4.97 -2.62
CA THR A 122 62.65 -6.10 -1.75
C THR A 122 62.40 -7.43 -2.46
N HIS A 123 63.47 -8.20 -2.56
CA HIS A 123 63.52 -9.53 -3.13
C HIS A 123 62.84 -10.54 -2.19
N THR A 124 61.83 -11.24 -2.68
CA THR A 124 61.37 -12.51 -2.11
C THR A 124 61.44 -13.59 -3.18
N ILE A 125 62.24 -14.61 -2.89
CA ILE A 125 62.53 -15.78 -3.72
C ILE A 125 61.25 -16.63 -3.83
N PRO A 126 60.76 -16.99 -5.03
CA PRO A 126 59.67 -17.93 -5.14
C PRO A 126 60.20 -19.37 -5.01
N LEU A 127 59.84 -20.05 -3.91
CA LEU A 127 59.92 -21.51 -3.83
C LEU A 127 58.85 -22.10 -4.76
N ARG A 128 59.30 -22.59 -5.90
CA ARG A 128 58.51 -23.32 -6.89
C ARG A 128 58.31 -24.76 -6.37
N ILE A 129 57.24 -24.99 -5.61
CA ILE A 129 56.78 -26.36 -5.31
C ILE A 129 55.87 -26.78 -6.47
N SER A 130 56.43 -27.52 -7.42
CA SER A 130 55.66 -28.23 -8.43
C SER A 130 55.03 -29.47 -7.78
N ALA A 131 53.81 -29.33 -7.27
CA ALA A 131 52.97 -30.46 -6.91
C ALA A 131 52.11 -30.83 -8.13
N THR A 132 52.56 -31.84 -8.87
CA THR A 132 51.79 -32.51 -9.92
C THR A 132 50.72 -33.36 -9.22
N VAL A 133 49.57 -32.76 -8.89
CA VAL A 133 48.41 -33.49 -8.40
C VAL A 133 47.50 -33.81 -9.58
N TYR A 134 47.30 -35.09 -9.78
CA TYR A 134 46.44 -35.69 -10.79
C TYR A 134 44.98 -35.20 -10.64
N GLY A 135 44.46 -34.54 -11.68
CA GLY A 135 43.18 -34.90 -12.32
C GLY A 135 41.90 -34.93 -11.47
N PHE A 136 41.51 -33.81 -10.85
CA PHE A 136 40.14 -33.65 -10.29
C PHE A 136 39.52 -32.26 -10.56
N ASP A 137 40.02 -31.51 -11.55
CA ASP A 137 39.68 -30.08 -11.72
C ASP A 137 38.50 -29.75 -12.65
N SER A 138 37.81 -30.73 -13.25
CA SER A 138 36.86 -30.45 -14.34
C SER A 138 35.36 -30.62 -14.02
N VAL A 139 34.95 -30.88 -12.76
CA VAL A 139 33.52 -31.13 -12.43
C VAL A 139 32.91 -30.15 -11.40
N VAL A 140 33.68 -29.25 -10.79
CA VAL A 140 33.16 -28.38 -9.70
C VAL A 140 32.96 -26.90 -10.10
N GLN A 141 33.09 -26.54 -11.38
CA GLN A 141 33.04 -25.11 -11.80
C GLN A 141 31.65 -24.52 -12.07
N ASN A 142 30.55 -25.24 -11.81
CA ASN A 142 29.19 -24.73 -12.04
C ASN A 142 28.27 -24.87 -10.82
N ILE A 143 28.79 -24.74 -9.59
CA ILE A 143 27.90 -24.51 -8.45
C ILE A 143 27.56 -23.01 -8.47
N PRO A 144 26.31 -22.61 -8.78
CA PRO A 144 25.93 -21.20 -8.75
C PRO A 144 26.19 -20.69 -7.33
N VAL A 145 27.16 -19.79 -7.20
CA VAL A 145 27.46 -19.11 -5.94
C VAL A 145 26.13 -18.54 -5.44
N PRO A 146 25.67 -18.89 -4.22
CA PRO A 146 24.43 -18.34 -3.69
C PRO A 146 24.55 -16.82 -3.71
N ARG A 147 23.73 -16.16 -4.54
CA ARG A 147 23.73 -14.70 -4.56
C ARG A 147 23.46 -14.24 -3.13
N PRO A 148 24.29 -13.35 -2.56
CA PRO A 148 24.05 -12.84 -1.21
C PRO A 148 22.62 -12.34 -1.16
N ARG A 149 21.81 -12.94 -0.29
CA ARG A 149 20.42 -12.52 -0.12
C ARG A 149 20.50 -11.10 0.41
N LYS A 150 20.10 -10.12 -0.40
CA LYS A 150 19.96 -8.74 0.05
C LYS A 150 19.11 -8.78 1.32
N SER A 151 19.69 -8.43 2.46
CA SER A 151 18.93 -8.26 3.69
C SER A 151 17.84 -7.23 3.37
N ALA A 152 16.58 -7.63 3.54
CA ALA A 152 15.44 -6.75 3.29
C ALA A 152 15.39 -5.71 4.41
N THR A 153 16.30 -4.76 4.31
CA THR A 153 16.54 -3.69 5.29
C THR A 153 15.58 -2.53 5.04
N SER A 154 15.07 -2.45 3.80
CA SER A 154 14.26 -1.38 3.26
C SER A 154 13.25 -1.95 2.26
N LEU A 155 12.17 -1.21 2.02
CA LEU A 155 11.25 -1.52 0.93
C LEU A 155 11.84 -1.14 -0.43
N ASN A 156 12.81 -0.21 -0.45
CA ASN A 156 13.43 0.36 -1.65
C ASN A 156 12.39 1.00 -2.59
N LEU A 157 11.46 1.75 -2.01
CA LEU A 157 10.43 2.42 -2.81
C LEU A 157 11.01 3.68 -3.49
N PRO A 158 10.81 3.86 -4.81
CA PRO A 158 11.35 5.00 -5.54
C PRO A 158 10.89 6.34 -4.94
N GLY A 159 11.85 7.22 -4.60
CA GLY A 159 11.56 8.54 -4.03
C GLY A 159 11.08 8.53 -2.57
N ALA A 160 11.17 7.40 -1.86
CA ALA A 160 10.83 7.37 -0.45
C ALA A 160 11.92 8.07 0.38
N PRO A 161 11.56 8.82 1.43
CA PRO A 161 12.54 9.38 2.35
C PRO A 161 13.38 8.31 3.04
N SER A 162 14.58 8.70 3.50
CA SER A 162 15.49 7.82 4.22
C SER A 162 14.82 7.23 5.48
N PRO A 163 15.04 5.94 5.80
CA PRO A 163 14.59 5.34 7.07
C PRO A 163 15.20 6.03 8.31
N GLN A 164 16.28 6.80 8.14
CA GLN A 164 16.94 7.55 9.20
C GLN A 164 16.35 8.93 9.46
N LEU A 165 15.40 9.37 8.62
CA LEU A 165 14.72 10.64 8.82
C LEU A 165 14.06 10.64 10.20
N ARG A 166 14.27 11.71 10.99
CA ARG A 166 13.74 11.79 12.36
C ARG A 166 12.21 11.81 12.35
N PHE A 167 11.59 11.34 13.43
CA PHE A 167 10.15 11.50 13.61
C PHE A 167 9.83 12.94 14.03
N PRO A 168 8.76 13.55 13.50
CA PRO A 168 8.32 14.87 13.90
C PRO A 168 7.67 14.84 15.28
N ARG A 169 7.49 16.03 15.87
CA ARG A 169 6.65 16.21 17.05
C ARG A 169 5.21 16.37 16.61
N GLY A 170 4.43 15.28 16.68
CA GLY A 170 2.99 15.34 16.44
C GLY A 170 2.38 14.00 16.09
N ARG A 171 1.12 14.06 15.65
CA ARG A 171 0.28 12.89 15.40
C ARG A 171 0.31 12.55 13.92
N LEU A 172 0.57 11.29 13.61
CA LEU A 172 0.54 10.75 12.25
C LEU A 172 -0.33 9.51 12.21
N THR A 173 -1.15 9.34 11.17
CA THR A 173 -1.88 8.08 10.93
C THR A 173 -0.96 7.02 10.31
N ALA A 174 -1.33 5.73 10.41
CA ALA A 174 -0.65 4.68 9.65
C ALA A 174 -0.64 4.94 8.13
N ALA A 175 -1.70 5.52 7.57
CA ALA A 175 -1.76 5.86 6.16
C ALA A 175 -0.78 6.97 5.77
N GLU A 176 -0.62 7.99 6.62
CA GLU A 176 0.39 9.05 6.41
C GLU A 176 1.82 8.51 6.47
N ILE A 177 2.12 7.63 7.43
CA ILE A 177 3.42 6.97 7.52
C ILE A 177 3.69 6.16 6.25
N VAL A 178 2.75 5.31 5.82
CA VAL A 178 2.92 4.47 4.62
C VAL A 178 3.00 5.29 3.33
N ALA A 179 2.26 6.39 3.23
CA ALA A 179 2.26 7.24 2.04
C ALA A 179 3.52 8.10 1.92
N PHE A 180 3.92 8.78 3.00
CA PHE A 180 4.96 9.81 2.94
C PHE A 180 6.33 9.30 3.42
N CYS A 181 6.38 8.38 4.39
CA CYS A 181 7.61 7.88 4.99
C CYS A 181 7.62 6.33 5.12
N PRO A 182 7.40 5.58 4.02
CA PRO A 182 7.21 4.13 4.10
C PRO A 182 8.42 3.37 4.68
N GLU A 183 9.63 3.92 4.54
CA GLU A 183 10.85 3.32 5.08
C GLU A 183 10.92 3.41 6.62
N TRP A 184 10.07 4.20 7.28
CA TRP A 184 9.90 4.15 8.74
C TRP A 184 9.28 2.85 9.24
N MET A 185 8.71 2.02 8.37
CA MET A 185 8.32 0.65 8.75
C MET A 185 9.53 -0.25 9.07
N ALA A 186 10.76 0.23 8.88
CA ALA A 186 11.95 -0.41 9.44
C ALA A 186 12.19 -0.05 10.92
N SER A 187 11.51 0.97 11.46
CA SER A 187 11.56 1.31 12.89
C SER A 187 10.73 0.30 13.70
N TRP A 188 11.29 -0.14 14.83
CA TRP A 188 10.61 -1.03 15.76
C TRP A 188 9.36 -0.37 16.37
N ASP A 189 9.45 0.91 16.74
CA ASP A 189 8.33 1.61 17.40
C ASP A 189 7.10 1.72 16.48
N VAL A 190 7.33 2.03 15.20
CA VAL A 190 6.27 2.08 14.19
C VAL A 190 5.61 0.71 14.01
N MET A 191 6.43 -0.33 13.96
CA MET A 191 5.93 -1.67 13.66
C MET A 191 5.26 -2.33 14.85
N ASP A 192 5.75 -2.12 16.07
CA ASP A 192 5.06 -2.51 17.29
C ASP A 192 3.71 -1.80 17.38
N ARG A 193 3.68 -0.49 17.11
CA ARG A 193 2.43 0.28 17.01
C ARG A 193 1.46 -0.31 15.99
N PHE A 194 1.94 -0.67 14.80
CA PHE A 194 1.12 -1.27 13.76
C PHE A 194 0.62 -2.66 14.18
N ALA A 195 1.48 -3.50 14.71
CA ALA A 195 1.16 -4.85 15.18
C ALA A 195 0.11 -4.83 16.30
N PHE A 196 0.28 -3.96 17.30
CA PHE A 196 -0.65 -3.82 18.42
C PHE A 196 -2.02 -3.26 18.01
N ASN A 197 -2.09 -2.54 16.89
CA ASN A 197 -3.34 -2.10 16.27
C ASN A 197 -3.91 -3.08 15.24
N GLY A 198 -3.36 -4.29 15.12
CA GLY A 198 -3.91 -5.35 14.28
C GLY A 198 -3.49 -5.30 12.81
N ALA A 199 -2.41 -4.59 12.48
CA ALA A 199 -1.81 -4.66 11.16
C ALA A 199 -1.39 -6.09 10.83
N THR A 200 -1.63 -6.50 9.59
CA THR A 200 -1.06 -7.72 9.02
C THR A 200 -0.13 -7.38 7.88
N THR A 201 0.80 -8.28 7.56
CA THR A 201 1.73 -8.08 6.44
C THR A 201 1.01 -7.90 5.09
N GLN A 202 -0.16 -8.54 4.93
CA GLN A 202 -1.03 -8.39 3.75
C GLN A 202 -1.67 -7.01 3.70
N VAL A 203 -2.24 -6.54 4.82
CA VAL A 203 -2.86 -5.21 4.91
C VAL A 203 -1.83 -4.11 4.63
N LEU A 204 -0.64 -4.19 5.23
CA LEU A 204 0.41 -3.20 5.01
C LEU A 204 0.94 -3.23 3.57
N ALA A 205 1.09 -4.42 2.96
CA ALA A 205 1.46 -4.51 1.55
C ALA A 205 0.39 -3.87 0.64
N GLU A 206 -0.89 -4.08 0.92
CA GLU A 206 -1.99 -3.42 0.19
C GLU A 206 -1.96 -1.90 0.37
N MET A 207 -1.70 -1.41 1.60
CA MET A 207 -1.55 0.03 1.85
C MET A 207 -0.38 0.63 1.07
N VAL A 208 0.77 -0.04 1.06
CA VAL A 208 1.95 0.39 0.28
C VAL A 208 1.61 0.44 -1.21
N MET A 209 0.95 -0.58 -1.76
CA MET A 209 0.52 -0.59 -3.17
C MET A 209 -0.50 0.52 -3.49
N ARG A 210 -1.33 0.91 -2.51
CA ARG A 210 -2.35 1.96 -2.67
C ARG A 210 -1.74 3.36 -2.71
N TYR A 211 -0.79 3.61 -1.80
CA TYR A 211 -0.27 4.96 -1.55
C TYR A 211 1.06 5.24 -2.26
N ARG A 212 1.80 4.22 -2.69
CA ARG A 212 3.14 4.37 -3.26
C ARG A 212 3.31 3.68 -4.61
N GLU A 213 4.04 4.34 -5.49
CA GLU A 213 4.62 3.72 -6.67
C GLU A 213 5.70 2.71 -6.24
N GLN A 214 5.70 1.54 -6.89
CA GLN A 214 6.54 0.41 -6.53
C GLN A 214 7.75 0.24 -7.46
N GLY A 215 7.78 0.96 -8.58
CA GLY A 215 8.74 0.70 -9.67
C GLY A 215 8.67 -0.77 -10.13
N GLU A 216 9.84 -1.38 -10.34
CA GLU A 216 9.96 -2.79 -10.71
C GLU A 216 9.64 -3.75 -9.54
N PHE A 217 9.85 -3.31 -8.30
CA PHE A 217 9.71 -4.14 -7.10
C PHE A 217 8.35 -3.94 -6.43
N LYS A 218 7.39 -4.84 -6.70
CA LYS A 218 6.10 -4.82 -6.01
C LYS A 218 6.26 -5.22 -4.55
N ALA A 219 5.91 -4.33 -3.61
CA ALA A 219 5.75 -4.70 -2.21
C ALA A 219 4.79 -5.87 -2.10
N SER A 220 5.26 -6.95 -1.49
CA SER A 220 4.49 -8.15 -1.25
C SER A 220 4.37 -8.38 0.25
N ALA A 221 3.39 -9.18 0.67
CA ALA A 221 3.28 -9.60 2.06
C ALA A 221 4.58 -10.26 2.57
N ASN A 222 5.35 -10.92 1.69
CA ASN A 222 6.64 -11.50 2.05
C ASN A 222 7.71 -10.43 2.30
N THR A 223 7.71 -9.34 1.51
CA THR A 223 8.62 -8.21 1.72
C THR A 223 8.37 -7.57 3.08
N VAL A 224 7.10 -7.26 3.37
CA VAL A 224 6.70 -6.69 4.67
C VAL A 224 6.95 -7.69 5.81
N SER A 225 6.69 -8.98 5.61
CA SER A 225 6.97 -10.01 6.62
C SER A 225 8.44 -10.07 7.01
N ARG A 226 9.38 -9.83 6.08
CA ARG A 226 10.81 -9.79 6.40
C ARG A 226 11.17 -8.60 7.28
N LEU A 227 10.48 -7.47 7.11
CA LEU A 227 10.60 -6.33 8.03
C LEU A 227 10.10 -6.72 9.43
N PHE A 228 8.95 -7.40 9.53
CA PHE A 228 8.41 -7.89 10.81
C PHE A 228 9.35 -8.87 11.52
N THR A 229 9.92 -9.83 10.79
CA THR A 229 10.78 -10.87 11.40
C THR A 229 11.99 -10.27 12.09
N ARG A 230 12.51 -9.15 11.58
CA ARG A 230 13.66 -8.46 12.16
C ARG A 230 13.37 -7.82 13.52
N ILE A 231 12.11 -7.53 13.83
CA ILE A 231 11.68 -6.98 15.12
C ILE A 231 11.64 -8.08 16.18
N GLY A 232 11.29 -9.30 15.76
CA GLY A 232 11.25 -10.46 16.65
C GLY A 232 12.62 -11.07 16.95
N GLU A 233 13.68 -10.64 16.26
CA GLU A 233 15.03 -11.03 16.63
C GLU A 233 15.34 -10.41 18.00
N PRO A 234 15.75 -11.22 19.00
CA PRO A 234 16.09 -10.71 20.32
C PRO A 234 17.10 -9.58 20.14
N ARG A 235 16.91 -8.48 20.87
CA ARG A 235 17.80 -7.32 20.88
C ARG A 235 19.18 -7.78 21.38
N GLY A 236 19.98 -8.34 20.47
CA GLY A 236 21.26 -8.96 20.75
C GLY A 236 22.20 -7.89 21.28
N GLY A 237 22.41 -7.90 22.58
CA GLY A 237 23.16 -6.89 23.32
C GLY A 237 23.36 -7.28 24.77
N GLU A 238 22.43 -8.01 25.39
CA GLU A 238 22.72 -8.75 26.61
C GLU A 238 23.32 -10.11 26.24
N GLY A 239 24.55 -10.07 25.70
CA GLY A 239 25.51 -11.12 25.96
C GLY A 239 25.67 -11.18 27.47
N GLY A 240 24.82 -11.96 28.12
CA GLY A 240 25.00 -12.33 29.50
C GLY A 240 26.24 -13.20 29.54
N ASP A 241 27.39 -12.57 29.70
CA ASP A 241 28.66 -13.16 30.14
C ASP A 241 28.51 -13.59 31.62
N GLY A 242 27.37 -14.19 31.97
CA GLY A 242 27.06 -14.74 33.28
C GLY A 242 27.81 -16.04 33.50
N GLU A 243 29.14 -16.02 33.32
CA GLU A 243 30.05 -16.81 34.13
C GLU A 243 30.13 -16.12 35.51
N GLY A 244 29.13 -16.37 36.34
CA GLY A 244 29.04 -15.76 37.68
C GLY A 244 28.21 -16.62 38.61
N GLU A 245 28.91 -17.52 39.31
CA GLU A 245 28.56 -18.09 40.61
C GLU A 245 27.29 -18.94 40.71
N ARG A 246 27.51 -20.22 40.42
CA ARG A 246 26.73 -21.33 40.97
C ARG A 246 27.29 -21.69 42.36
N GLU A 247 27.10 -20.81 43.34
CA GLU A 247 27.14 -21.14 44.77
C GLU A 247 25.72 -20.88 45.27
N GLY A 248 24.92 -21.84 45.75
CA GLY A 248 25.26 -22.81 46.76
C GLY A 248 24.40 -22.49 47.98
N GLU A 249 23.09 -22.74 47.94
CA GLU A 249 22.28 -22.78 49.16
C GLU A 249 21.10 -23.74 49.01
N LYS A 250 21.32 -24.95 49.57
CA LYS A 250 20.27 -25.77 50.16
C LYS A 250 19.89 -25.12 51.48
N GLU A 251 18.60 -25.07 51.82
CA GLU A 251 18.02 -25.67 53.04
C GLU A 251 16.66 -25.05 53.42
N GLY A 252 15.73 -25.93 53.81
CA GLY A 252 14.47 -25.62 54.53
C GLY A 252 13.41 -24.87 53.71
N GLU A 253 12.10 -25.09 53.84
CA GLU A 253 11.35 -25.51 55.01
C GLU A 253 9.96 -26.04 54.57
N LYS A 254 9.38 -26.86 55.45
CA LYS A 254 8.18 -27.69 55.30
C LYS A 254 6.87 -26.92 55.49
N GLY A 255 5.78 -27.50 54.97
CA GLY A 255 4.41 -27.38 55.50
C GLY A 255 3.49 -26.55 54.60
N GLY A 256 2.28 -26.96 54.22
CA GLY A 256 1.47 -28.12 54.59
C GLY A 256 0.09 -28.07 53.89
N GLN A 257 -0.56 -29.24 53.84
CA GLN A 257 -2.01 -29.52 53.78
C GLN A 257 -2.83 -29.02 52.57
N LYS A 258 -3.27 -29.91 51.67
CA LYS A 258 -4.53 -30.72 51.70
C LYS A 258 -5.80 -29.87 51.51
N GLU A 259 -6.44 -30.01 50.34
CA GLU A 259 -7.85 -30.43 50.30
C GLU A 259 -8.22 -31.07 48.96
N GLU A 260 -9.03 -32.11 49.06
CA GLU A 260 -9.30 -33.19 48.14
C GLU A 260 -10.80 -33.10 47.83
N GLN A 261 -11.18 -33.00 46.56
CA GLN A 261 -12.56 -33.25 46.14
C GLN A 261 -12.59 -34.31 45.04
N LYS A 262 -13.28 -35.39 45.39
CA LYS A 262 -13.46 -36.65 44.69
C LYS A 262 -14.90 -36.76 44.22
N THR A 263 -15.12 -37.44 43.09
CA THR A 263 -16.23 -38.35 42.69
C THR A 263 -16.62 -38.13 41.21
N PRO A 264 -17.28 -39.09 40.54
CA PRO A 264 -16.87 -40.49 40.38
C PRO A 264 -17.00 -41.01 38.92
N ASP A 265 -16.28 -42.10 38.67
CA ASP A 265 -16.50 -43.27 37.79
C ASP A 265 -17.74 -43.31 36.86
N GLU A 266 -17.49 -43.61 35.57
CA GLU A 266 -18.36 -44.48 34.77
C GLU A 266 -17.50 -45.42 33.90
N ASP A 267 -17.72 -46.72 34.13
CA ASP A 267 -17.17 -47.88 33.43
C ASP A 267 -17.88 -48.13 32.10
N ILE A 268 -17.13 -48.37 31.01
CA ILE A 268 -17.59 -49.21 29.89
C ILE A 268 -16.38 -50.00 29.35
N ASP A 269 -16.30 -51.28 29.75
CA ASP A 269 -15.60 -52.32 29.00
C ASP A 269 -16.57 -52.97 27.99
N VAL A 270 -16.01 -53.56 26.92
CA VAL A 270 -16.31 -54.93 26.39
C VAL A 270 -15.86 -55.03 24.92
N ASP A 271 -14.71 -55.69 24.77
CA ASP A 271 -14.38 -56.84 23.91
C ASP A 271 -14.18 -56.80 22.38
N ALA A 272 -13.09 -57.50 22.04
CA ALA A 272 -12.94 -58.55 21.03
C ALA A 272 -12.23 -58.23 19.69
N GLU A 273 -10.95 -58.64 19.67
CA GLU A 273 -10.22 -59.38 18.62
C GLU A 273 -10.91 -59.63 17.27
N LYS A 274 -10.16 -59.35 16.17
CA LYS A 274 -9.76 -60.40 15.22
C LYS A 274 -8.60 -60.01 14.31
N ASP A 275 -7.68 -60.96 14.25
CA ASP A 275 -6.52 -61.12 13.40
C ASP A 275 -6.90 -61.32 11.92
N ASN A 276 -6.15 -60.72 10.99
CA ASN A 276 -5.69 -61.40 9.77
C ASN A 276 -4.79 -60.54 8.86
N THR A 277 -3.53 -60.95 8.88
CA THR A 277 -2.50 -60.93 7.83
C THR A 277 -3.01 -60.96 6.38
N THR A 278 -2.62 -59.96 5.57
CA THR A 278 -2.18 -60.14 4.17
C THR A 278 -1.59 -58.84 3.60
N GLU A 279 -0.28 -58.81 3.42
CA GLU A 279 0.44 -57.98 2.44
C GLU A 279 0.73 -58.86 1.19
N PRO A 280 0.98 -58.35 -0.05
CA PRO A 280 1.90 -57.23 -0.26
C PRO A 280 1.75 -56.37 -1.56
N LYS A 281 2.62 -55.35 -1.65
CA LYS A 281 3.16 -54.65 -2.85
C LYS A 281 2.27 -53.67 -3.63
N GLY A 282 1.99 -52.52 -3.01
CA GLY A 282 1.70 -51.27 -3.72
C GLY A 282 2.81 -50.25 -3.46
N LYS A 283 3.42 -49.69 -4.51
CA LYS A 283 4.47 -48.65 -4.42
C LYS A 283 3.96 -47.43 -3.64
N THR A 284 4.20 -47.40 -2.33
CA THR A 284 3.93 -46.27 -1.46
C THR A 284 4.90 -45.16 -1.81
N LYS A 285 4.45 -44.21 -2.63
CA LYS A 285 5.08 -42.89 -2.72
C LYS A 285 5.20 -42.38 -1.30
N LEU A 286 6.44 -42.34 -0.79
CA LEU A 286 6.78 -41.74 0.49
C LEU A 286 6.38 -40.27 0.41
N LYS A 287 5.12 -39.97 0.73
CA LYS A 287 4.66 -38.61 0.99
C LYS A 287 5.48 -38.19 2.20
N ARG A 288 6.62 -37.55 1.97
CA ARG A 288 7.29 -36.74 2.98
C ARG A 288 6.20 -35.82 3.49
N LYS A 289 5.63 -36.17 4.64
CA LYS A 289 4.94 -35.22 5.50
C LYS A 289 6.05 -34.27 5.92
N THR A 290 6.35 -33.31 5.04
CA THR A 290 7.03 -32.10 5.45
C THR A 290 6.10 -31.57 6.52
N GLN A 291 6.42 -31.86 7.78
CA GLN A 291 5.83 -31.18 8.91
C GLN A 291 6.18 -29.73 8.65
N SER A 292 5.26 -29.05 7.96
CA SER A 292 5.19 -27.62 7.93
C SER A 292 5.03 -27.28 9.40
N ARG A 293 6.17 -27.05 10.07
CA ARG A 293 6.25 -26.27 11.30
C ARG A 293 5.71 -24.90 10.90
N LEU A 294 4.40 -24.82 10.73
CA LEU A 294 3.64 -23.59 10.80
C LEU A 294 4.09 -23.03 12.12
N HIS A 295 5.00 -22.06 12.05
CA HIS A 295 5.34 -21.27 13.21
C HIS A 295 3.99 -20.67 13.59
N HIS A 296 3.34 -21.24 14.61
CA HIS A 296 2.15 -20.66 15.17
C HIS A 296 2.58 -19.24 15.49
N HIS A 297 2.08 -18.28 14.70
CA HIS A 297 2.40 -16.89 14.86
C HIS A 297 2.10 -16.58 16.33
N ALA A 298 3.16 -16.46 17.13
CA ALA A 298 3.02 -16.08 18.51
C ALA A 298 2.17 -14.82 18.50
N LYS A 299 1.02 -14.85 19.15
CA LYS A 299 0.17 -13.66 19.24
C LYS A 299 1.05 -12.59 19.87
N HIS A 300 1.29 -11.49 19.17
CA HIS A 300 2.01 -10.37 19.75
C HIS A 300 1.21 -9.93 20.99
N ASN A 301 1.83 -10.03 22.16
CA ASN A 301 1.18 -9.64 23.41
C ASN A 301 1.19 -8.12 23.48
N THR A 302 0.04 -7.49 23.22
CA THR A 302 -0.12 -6.05 23.38
C THR A 302 0.15 -5.66 24.84
N PRO A 303 1.03 -4.70 25.11
CA PRO A 303 1.27 -4.20 26.47
C PRO A 303 -0.03 -3.78 27.16
N LYS A 304 -0.16 -4.05 28.47
CA LYS A 304 -1.38 -3.72 29.23
C LYS A 304 -1.73 -2.22 29.21
N ASN A 305 -0.72 -1.36 29.03
CA ASN A 305 -0.83 0.09 28.98
C ASN A 305 -0.82 0.66 27.55
N TRP A 306 -0.99 -0.18 26.53
CA TRP A 306 -1.06 0.27 25.15
C TRP A 306 -2.35 1.06 24.89
N ASP A 307 -2.23 2.29 24.39
CA ASP A 307 -3.35 3.09 23.92
C ASP A 307 -3.47 3.01 22.40
N PRO A 308 -4.50 2.32 21.85
CA PRO A 308 -4.68 2.20 20.40
C PRO A 308 -5.04 3.53 19.71
N LYS A 309 -5.43 4.56 20.48
CA LYS A 309 -5.74 5.90 19.96
C LYS A 309 -4.55 6.84 19.96
N ASN A 310 -3.42 6.43 20.54
CA ASN A 310 -2.23 7.26 20.55
C ASN A 310 -1.55 7.27 19.17
N LEU A 311 -1.64 8.41 18.49
CA LEU A 311 -1.04 8.65 17.18
C LEU A 311 0.27 9.45 17.25
N ASP A 312 0.70 9.87 18.44
CA ASP A 312 1.94 10.64 18.63
C ASP A 312 3.17 9.79 18.28
N VAL A 313 4.02 10.31 17.40
CA VAL A 313 5.26 9.64 16.97
C VAL A 313 6.52 10.27 17.57
N ARG A 314 6.38 11.29 18.43
CA ARG A 314 7.52 12.05 18.99
C ARG A 314 8.54 11.18 19.72
N THR A 315 8.11 10.10 20.35
CA THR A 315 8.98 9.20 21.13
C THR A 315 9.59 8.10 20.28
N PHE A 316 9.28 8.04 18.98
CA PHE A 316 9.75 6.97 18.12
C PHE A 316 11.20 7.19 17.73
N THR A 317 11.91 6.09 17.59
CA THR A 317 13.32 6.03 17.21
C THR A 317 13.44 5.60 15.75
N PRO A 318 14.18 6.36 14.91
CA PRO A 318 14.48 5.93 13.55
C PRO A 318 15.13 4.55 13.56
N SER A 319 14.92 3.78 12.49
CA SER A 319 15.52 2.45 12.40
C SER A 319 17.04 2.59 12.54
N PRO A 320 17.68 1.87 13.49
CA PRO A 320 19.13 1.83 13.54
C PRO A 320 19.58 1.23 12.21
N LEU A 321 20.43 1.94 11.46
CA LEU A 321 21.08 1.31 10.31
C LEU A 321 21.72 0.03 10.84
N PRO A 322 21.54 -1.13 10.19
CA PRO A 322 22.46 -2.21 10.46
C PRO A 322 23.85 -1.64 10.25
N PRO A 323 24.80 -1.86 11.18
CA PRO A 323 26.18 -1.53 10.92
C PRO A 323 26.49 -2.23 9.60
N HIS A 324 26.69 -1.46 8.53
CA HIS A 324 27.09 -2.05 7.28
C HIS A 324 28.37 -2.80 7.61
N PRO A 325 28.41 -4.13 7.46
CA PRO A 325 29.64 -4.86 7.68
C PRO A 325 30.56 -4.37 6.57
N ASN A 326 31.36 -3.36 6.85
CA ASN A 326 32.50 -3.04 6.02
C ASN A 326 33.51 -4.15 6.37
N PRO A 327 33.67 -5.17 5.50
CA PRO A 327 34.45 -6.35 5.84
C PRO A 327 35.94 -6.02 6.06
N ASN A 328 36.38 -4.80 5.76
CA ASN A 328 37.77 -4.36 5.88
C ASN A 328 38.00 -3.31 6.98
N ALA A 329 36.99 -2.91 7.76
CA ALA A 329 37.20 -1.94 8.83
C ALA A 329 37.37 -2.64 10.18
N ASN A 330 38.62 -2.83 10.61
CA ASN A 330 38.95 -3.04 12.04
C ASN A 330 38.60 -1.81 12.89
N ASP A 331 38.20 -0.71 12.27
CA ASP A 331 37.69 0.47 12.96
C ASP A 331 36.20 0.30 13.19
N MET A 332 35.83 -0.02 14.44
CA MET A 332 34.46 0.12 14.95
C MET A 332 33.95 1.51 14.56
N PRO A 333 32.95 1.63 13.67
CA PRO A 333 32.40 2.93 13.33
C PRO A 333 31.61 3.45 14.53
N THR A 334 32.26 4.23 15.39
CA THR A 334 31.62 5.06 16.43
C THR A 334 30.94 6.30 15.85
N THR A 335 30.91 6.45 14.53
CA THR A 335 30.28 7.57 13.85
C THR A 335 28.76 7.44 13.99
N THR A 336 28.21 8.11 15.00
CA THR A 336 26.79 8.48 15.04
C THR A 336 26.39 8.94 13.64
N PRO A 337 25.35 8.34 13.03
CA PRO A 337 24.94 8.70 11.67
C PRO A 337 24.77 10.22 11.62
N ALA A 338 25.42 10.87 10.65
CA ALA A 338 25.32 12.30 10.48
C ALA A 338 23.84 12.68 10.46
N PRO A 339 23.42 13.73 11.20
CA PRO A 339 22.02 14.10 11.29
C PRO A 339 21.50 14.30 9.86
N THR A 340 20.54 13.47 9.45
CA THR A 340 19.91 13.62 8.14
C THR A 340 19.28 14.99 8.10
N HIS A 341 19.71 15.82 7.15
CA HIS A 341 19.11 17.11 6.89
C HIS A 341 17.60 16.94 6.67
N GLY A 342 16.81 17.90 7.15
CA GLY A 342 15.39 17.94 6.84
C GLY A 342 15.17 17.96 5.33
N ILE A 343 14.06 17.37 4.88
CA ILE A 343 13.64 17.33 3.49
C ILE A 343 12.49 18.31 3.28
N GLN A 344 12.33 18.87 2.08
CA GLN A 344 11.20 19.77 1.86
C GLN A 344 9.88 18.98 1.89
N PHE A 345 8.80 19.58 2.41
CA PHE A 345 7.51 18.89 2.48
C PHE A 345 6.99 18.45 1.11
N HIS A 346 7.30 19.21 0.05
CA HIS A 346 6.86 18.84 -1.29
C HIS A 346 7.58 17.58 -1.82
N ASP A 347 8.81 17.32 -1.39
CA ASP A 347 9.58 16.12 -1.76
C ASP A 347 8.95 14.85 -1.18
N LEU A 348 8.17 14.95 -0.09
CA LEU A 348 7.40 13.83 0.46
C LEU A 348 6.36 13.27 -0.53
N LEU A 349 5.99 14.03 -1.57
CA LEU A 349 5.09 13.57 -2.63
C LEU A 349 5.78 12.70 -3.68
N HIS A 350 7.11 12.62 -3.70
CA HIS A 350 7.83 11.81 -4.67
C HIS A 350 7.51 10.33 -4.53
N GLY A 351 6.89 9.75 -5.56
CA GLY A 351 6.43 8.36 -5.57
C GLY A 351 5.11 8.11 -4.84
N VAL A 352 4.38 9.15 -4.43
CA VAL A 352 3.02 9.02 -3.86
C VAL A 352 2.00 8.90 -4.98
N THR A 353 1.26 7.79 -5.03
CA THR A 353 0.21 7.55 -6.04
C THR A 353 -1.14 8.11 -5.61
N THR A 354 -1.45 8.00 -4.32
CA THR A 354 -2.70 8.47 -3.71
C THR A 354 -2.32 9.26 -2.46
N ILE A 355 -2.79 10.49 -2.33
CA ILE A 355 -2.61 11.26 -1.09
C ILE A 355 -3.67 10.78 -0.09
N PRO A 356 -3.31 10.44 1.16
CA PRO A 356 -4.31 10.11 2.18
C PRO A 356 -5.38 11.21 2.28
N SER A 357 -6.63 10.84 2.53
CA SER A 357 -7.74 11.80 2.69
C SER A 357 -8.66 11.38 3.84
N ASP A 358 -9.53 12.31 4.27
CA ASP A 358 -10.60 12.04 5.22
C ASP A 358 -10.12 11.36 6.52
N ARG A 359 -10.55 10.12 6.76
CA ARG A 359 -10.20 9.32 7.93
C ARG A 359 -8.78 8.74 7.89
N ASP A 360 -8.09 8.87 6.76
CA ASP A 360 -6.71 8.41 6.59
C ASP A 360 -5.71 9.58 6.72
N ALA A 361 -6.19 10.83 6.75
CA ALA A 361 -5.37 12.03 6.80
C ALA A 361 -5.42 12.74 8.17
N LEU A 362 -4.28 13.29 8.58
CA LEU A 362 -4.16 14.25 9.69
C LEU A 362 -3.24 15.42 9.30
N ASP A 363 -2.34 15.80 10.19
CA ASP A 363 -1.57 17.04 10.14
C ASP A 363 -0.49 16.99 9.05
N LEU A 364 0.10 15.82 8.77
CA LEU A 364 1.13 15.68 7.73
C LEU A 364 0.57 15.80 6.32
N THR A 365 -0.56 15.16 6.05
CA THR A 365 -1.27 15.31 4.78
C THR A 365 -1.58 16.78 4.52
N ARG A 366 -2.04 17.50 5.55
CA ARG A 366 -2.35 18.92 5.46
C ARG A 366 -1.12 19.79 5.19
N CYS A 367 0.02 19.48 5.82
CA CYS A 367 1.28 20.17 5.56
C CYS A 367 1.77 19.94 4.13
N VAL A 368 1.79 18.67 3.69
CA VAL A 368 2.25 18.28 2.35
C VAL A 368 1.36 18.89 1.26
N THR A 369 0.03 18.82 1.42
CA THR A 369 -0.91 19.42 0.46
C THR A 369 -0.82 20.93 0.40
N TRP A 370 -0.62 21.61 1.53
CA TRP A 370 -0.39 23.05 1.54
C TRP A 370 0.92 23.41 0.82
N HIS A 371 2.01 22.70 1.09
CA HIS A 371 3.31 22.98 0.48
C HIS A 371 3.35 22.68 -1.03
N ARG A 372 2.53 21.73 -1.50
CA ARG A 372 2.34 21.49 -2.94
C ARG A 372 1.88 22.74 -3.67
N ASP A 373 1.06 23.55 -3.01
CA ASP A 373 0.44 24.76 -3.57
C ASP A 373 1.24 26.05 -3.21
N ASN A 374 2.28 25.94 -2.37
CA ASN A 374 3.15 27.05 -1.89
C ASN A 374 4.63 26.62 -1.98
N LYS A 375 5.10 26.32 -3.19
CA LYS A 375 6.44 25.73 -3.43
C LYS A 375 7.60 26.69 -3.17
N GLU A 376 7.32 27.98 -3.13
CA GLU A 376 8.28 29.04 -2.84
C GLU A 376 8.65 29.12 -1.36
N GLN A 377 7.93 28.42 -0.49
CA GLN A 377 8.24 28.33 0.93
C GLN A 377 9.20 27.15 1.14
N ASP A 378 10.26 27.35 1.92
CA ASP A 378 11.28 26.33 2.16
C ASP A 378 11.06 25.59 3.50
N TRP A 379 9.85 25.08 3.74
CA TRP A 379 9.59 24.35 4.99
C TRP A 379 10.23 22.96 4.97
N LEU A 380 10.98 22.64 6.02
CA LEU A 380 11.71 21.40 6.18
C LEU A 380 11.00 20.45 7.15
N PHE A 381 10.76 19.22 6.69
CA PHE A 381 10.30 18.10 7.47
C PHE A 381 11.50 17.24 7.91
N PRO A 382 11.53 16.73 9.16
CA PRO A 382 10.52 16.82 10.21
C PRO A 382 10.65 18.07 11.10
N ASP A 383 11.71 18.85 10.92
CA ASP A 383 12.19 19.82 11.89
C ASP A 383 11.21 20.98 12.15
N GLN A 384 10.55 21.46 11.09
CA GLN A 384 9.60 22.57 11.15
C GLN A 384 8.14 22.11 11.07
N PHE A 385 7.88 20.82 11.30
CA PHE A 385 6.52 20.27 11.23
C PHE A 385 5.57 20.92 12.21
N GLU A 386 5.96 21.05 13.49
CA GLU A 386 5.12 21.62 14.54
C GLU A 386 4.78 23.09 14.27
N GLU A 387 5.74 23.86 13.75
CA GLU A 387 5.57 25.27 13.38
C GLU A 387 4.57 25.43 12.22
N LEU A 388 4.72 24.61 11.17
CA LEU A 388 3.82 24.63 10.03
C LEU A 388 2.40 24.19 10.42
N VAL A 389 2.26 23.14 11.26
CA VAL A 389 0.96 22.74 11.81
C VAL A 389 0.33 23.88 12.61
N GLY A 390 1.11 24.59 13.44
CA GLY A 390 0.65 25.75 14.19
C GLY A 390 0.19 26.91 13.29
N GLN A 391 0.92 27.21 12.22
CA GLN A 391 0.52 28.22 11.23
C GLN A 391 -0.75 27.84 10.49
N LEU A 392 -0.86 26.56 10.08
CA LEU A 392 -2.05 26.06 9.42
C LEU A 392 -3.24 26.08 10.39
N ALA A 393 -3.05 25.71 11.66
CA ALA A 393 -4.09 25.75 12.68
C ALA A 393 -4.67 27.15 12.87
N LYS A 394 -3.83 28.20 12.82
CA LYS A 394 -4.28 29.60 12.85
C LYS A 394 -5.14 29.99 11.65
N SER A 395 -4.82 29.49 10.46
CA SER A 395 -5.47 29.90 9.21
C SER A 395 -6.69 29.05 8.83
N LYS A 396 -6.65 27.72 9.01
CA LYS A 396 -7.75 26.79 8.65
C LYS A 396 -8.36 26.04 9.84
N GLY A 397 -7.98 26.38 11.08
CA GLY A 397 -8.47 25.73 12.30
C GLY A 397 -7.64 24.51 12.72
N VAL A 398 -7.76 24.12 13.99
CA VAL A 398 -7.11 22.94 14.56
C VAL A 398 -7.77 21.68 14.02
N LEU A 399 -6.97 20.73 13.54
CA LEU A 399 -7.48 19.42 13.14
C LEU A 399 -7.56 18.50 14.36
N VAL A 400 -8.77 18.03 14.67
CA VAL A 400 -9.01 17.12 15.79
C VAL A 400 -9.02 15.69 15.27
N ALA A 401 -8.13 14.84 15.78
CA ALA A 401 -8.13 13.43 15.45
C ALA A 401 -9.43 12.78 15.94
N THR A 402 -10.06 12.01 15.06
CA THR A 402 -11.28 11.24 15.36
C THR A 402 -10.93 9.77 15.54
N ASP A 403 -11.86 8.98 16.08
CA ASP A 403 -11.69 7.53 16.19
C ASP A 403 -11.42 6.86 14.82
N GLY A 404 -11.94 7.44 13.73
CA GLY A 404 -11.71 6.95 12.37
C GLY A 404 -10.25 7.08 11.89
N ASN A 405 -9.47 7.95 12.52
CA ASN A 405 -8.04 8.17 12.25
C ASN A 405 -7.13 7.19 13.00
N SER A 406 -7.68 6.38 13.93
CA SER A 406 -6.88 5.38 14.62
C SER A 406 -6.34 4.33 13.66
N ASP A 407 -5.12 3.84 13.91
CA ASP A 407 -4.48 2.85 13.06
C ASP A 407 -5.32 1.57 12.93
N GLY A 408 -5.91 1.11 14.03
CA GLY A 408 -6.76 -0.08 14.02
C GLY A 408 -7.97 0.07 13.12
N GLU A 409 -8.60 1.25 13.10
CA GLU A 409 -9.72 1.54 12.20
C GLU A 409 -9.28 1.63 10.73
N ILE A 410 -8.09 2.16 10.45
CA ILE A 410 -7.52 2.17 9.09
C ILE A 410 -7.26 0.74 8.61
N PHE A 411 -6.59 -0.08 9.42
CA PHE A 411 -6.27 -1.47 9.08
C PHE A 411 -7.54 -2.31 8.90
N ARG A 412 -8.56 -2.10 9.74
CA ARG A 412 -9.86 -2.76 9.61
C ARG A 412 -10.52 -2.46 8.26
N ARG A 413 -10.57 -1.19 7.86
CA ARG A 413 -11.15 -0.78 6.55
C ARG A 413 -10.41 -1.40 5.37
N VAL A 414 -9.09 -1.35 5.38
CA VAL A 414 -8.27 -1.94 4.31
C VAL A 414 -8.51 -3.45 4.22
N LYS A 415 -8.58 -4.13 5.37
CA LYS A 415 -8.87 -5.57 5.43
C LYS A 415 -10.25 -5.90 4.88
N GLU A 416 -11.29 -5.17 5.27
CA GLU A 416 -12.66 -5.34 4.75
C GLU A 416 -12.70 -5.20 3.22
N GLU A 417 -12.04 -4.18 2.68
CA GLU A 417 -11.93 -3.97 1.23
C GLU A 417 -11.20 -5.13 0.53
N MET A 418 -10.15 -5.68 1.13
CA MET A 418 -9.44 -6.85 0.60
C MET A 418 -10.32 -8.10 0.59
N ASP A 419 -11.09 -8.33 1.65
CA ASP A 419 -12.02 -9.46 1.76
C ASP A 419 -13.15 -9.34 0.72
N ASP A 420 -13.65 -8.14 0.47
CA ASP A 420 -14.66 -7.87 -0.57
C ASP A 420 -14.10 -8.10 -1.99
N LYS A 421 -12.88 -7.62 -2.28
CA LYS A 421 -12.16 -7.92 -3.54
C LYS A 421 -12.01 -9.42 -3.75
N LYS A 422 -11.77 -10.19 -2.69
CA LYS A 422 -11.66 -11.65 -2.76
C LYS A 422 -13.00 -12.31 -3.06
N ARG A 423 -14.08 -11.91 -2.36
CA ARG A 423 -15.45 -12.38 -2.62
C ARG A 423 -15.88 -12.14 -4.07
N PHE A 424 -15.58 -10.96 -4.60
CA PHE A 424 -15.88 -10.62 -6.00
C PHE A 424 -15.13 -11.51 -7.01
N LYS A 425 -13.83 -11.78 -6.76
CA LYS A 425 -13.06 -12.70 -7.63
C LYS A 425 -13.55 -14.15 -7.56
N GLU A 426 -14.09 -14.58 -6.42
CA GLU A 426 -14.67 -15.92 -6.26
C GLU A 426 -16.00 -16.06 -7.01
N THR A 427 -16.85 -15.02 -6.99
CA THR A 427 -18.11 -15.03 -7.74
C THR A 427 -17.88 -14.99 -9.26
N GLU A 428 -16.87 -14.27 -9.75
CA GLU A 428 -16.49 -14.29 -11.17
C GLU A 428 -15.97 -15.67 -11.62
N LYS A 429 -15.15 -16.34 -10.81
CA LYS A 429 -14.65 -17.68 -11.12
C LYS A 429 -15.74 -18.75 -11.10
N GLY A 430 -16.78 -18.59 -10.27
CA GLY A 430 -17.91 -19.50 -10.19
C GLY A 430 -18.77 -19.52 -11.45
N LYS A 431 -18.94 -18.36 -12.11
CA LYS A 431 -19.74 -18.25 -13.35
C LYS A 431 -19.10 -18.95 -14.56
N GLY A 432 -17.78 -19.11 -14.58
CA GLY A 432 -17.05 -19.77 -15.67
C GLY A 432 -17.05 -21.30 -15.62
N LYS A 433 -17.52 -21.90 -14.52
CA LYS A 433 -17.71 -23.37 -14.40
C LYS A 433 -19.19 -23.73 -14.33
N GLY A 434 -20.03 -23.00 -15.07
CA GLY A 434 -21.31 -23.55 -15.48
C GLY A 434 -20.99 -24.92 -16.08
N LYS A 435 -21.32 -25.98 -15.33
CA LYS A 435 -21.46 -27.31 -15.91
C LYS A 435 -22.27 -27.08 -17.16
N GLU A 436 -21.66 -27.39 -18.30
CA GLU A 436 -22.40 -27.79 -19.48
C GLU A 436 -23.48 -28.74 -18.95
N TRP A 437 -24.70 -28.20 -18.84
CA TRP A 437 -25.84 -29.02 -18.48
C TRP A 437 -25.98 -29.91 -19.70
N ASP A 438 -25.37 -31.09 -19.61
CA ASP A 438 -25.57 -32.16 -20.56
C ASP A 438 -27.07 -32.39 -20.60
N GLY A 439 -27.72 -31.82 -21.61
CA GLY A 439 -29.12 -32.01 -21.88
C GLY A 439 -29.35 -33.47 -22.26
N GLY A 440 -29.52 -34.34 -21.27
CA GLY A 440 -30.57 -35.33 -21.29
C GLY A 440 -31.77 -34.66 -20.65
N GLY A 441 -32.85 -34.36 -21.37
CA GLY A 441 -33.78 -35.37 -21.85
C GLY A 441 -34.55 -35.90 -20.64
N ASP A 442 -35.86 -35.76 -20.47
CA ASP A 442 -36.96 -35.49 -21.38
C ASP A 442 -38.14 -34.93 -20.55
N GLY A 443 -39.10 -34.25 -21.18
CA GLY A 443 -40.49 -34.28 -20.70
C GLY A 443 -41.09 -32.99 -20.13
N GLU A 444 -41.98 -32.43 -20.94
CA GLU A 444 -43.30 -31.86 -20.57
C GLU A 444 -43.38 -30.45 -19.94
N ASP A 445 -43.77 -29.52 -20.82
CA ASP A 445 -44.84 -28.53 -20.66
C ASP A 445 -45.16 -28.03 -19.23
N SER A 446 -44.63 -26.85 -18.90
CA SER A 446 -45.45 -25.84 -18.22
C SER A 446 -44.89 -24.45 -18.44
N GLY A 447 -45.74 -23.57 -18.99
CA GLY A 447 -45.44 -22.17 -19.22
C GLY A 447 -45.18 -21.41 -17.92
N GLY A 448 -44.07 -20.66 -17.88
CA GLY A 448 -43.69 -19.85 -16.73
C GLY A 448 -42.83 -18.67 -17.15
N VAL A 449 -43.42 -17.48 -17.02
CA VAL A 449 -42.93 -16.14 -17.40
C VAL A 449 -41.49 -15.88 -16.94
N SER A 450 -40.61 -15.58 -17.90
CA SER A 450 -39.21 -15.16 -17.70
C SER A 450 -39.13 -13.74 -17.11
N GLY A 451 -38.82 -13.66 -15.82
CA GLY A 451 -38.47 -12.41 -15.13
C GLY A 451 -36.97 -12.11 -15.25
N VAL A 452 -36.60 -11.21 -16.16
CA VAL A 452 -35.25 -10.68 -16.31
C VAL A 452 -35.01 -9.65 -15.21
N TYR A 453 -34.25 -9.99 -14.17
CA TYR A 453 -33.79 -9.02 -13.19
C TYR A 453 -32.61 -8.21 -13.77
N SER A 454 -32.83 -6.92 -14.01
CA SER A 454 -31.79 -6.01 -14.47
C SER A 454 -30.81 -5.69 -13.32
N LEU A 455 -29.53 -5.49 -13.68
CA LEU A 455 -28.44 -5.09 -12.77
C LEU A 455 -28.71 -3.77 -12.01
N GLN A 456 -29.74 -3.03 -12.39
CA GLN A 456 -30.12 -1.75 -11.80
C GLN A 456 -30.75 -1.90 -10.40
N ALA A 457 -31.44 -3.02 -10.12
CA ALA A 457 -32.10 -3.25 -8.83
C ALA A 457 -31.13 -3.58 -7.67
N ILE A 458 -29.89 -3.99 -7.96
CA ILE A 458 -28.90 -4.35 -6.93
C ILE A 458 -28.18 -3.11 -6.38
N ASN A 459 -27.95 -2.09 -7.21
CA ASN A 459 -27.27 -0.86 -6.77
C ASN A 459 -28.14 0.01 -5.84
N GLU A 460 -29.46 -0.05 -5.96
CA GLU A 460 -30.37 0.67 -5.06
C GLU A 460 -30.46 0.02 -3.66
N ALA A 461 -30.23 -1.29 -3.54
CA ALA A 461 -30.33 -2.00 -2.26
C ALA A 461 -29.11 -1.82 -1.34
N VAL A 462 -27.95 -1.39 -1.88
CA VAL A 462 -26.71 -1.21 -1.10
C VAL A 462 -26.57 0.22 -0.54
N GLY A 463 -27.33 1.19 -1.08
CA GLY A 463 -27.23 2.61 -0.71
C GLY A 463 -27.99 3.06 0.55
N PHE A 464 -28.83 2.21 1.16
CA PHE A 464 -29.69 2.66 2.28
C PHE A 464 -29.81 1.62 3.41
N ARG A 465 -28.81 1.58 4.29
CA ARG A 465 -28.97 1.06 5.67
C ARG A 465 -28.42 2.04 6.69
N GLY A 466 -29.13 3.16 6.86
CA GLY A 466 -29.07 3.92 8.12
C GLY A 466 -29.71 3.09 9.24
N ARG A 467 -28.93 2.71 10.26
CA ARG A 467 -29.46 2.10 11.49
C ARG A 467 -30.32 3.14 12.22
N GLY A 468 -31.65 2.99 12.11
CA GLY A 468 -32.60 3.66 12.99
C GLY A 468 -32.45 3.15 14.43
N THR A 469 -32.20 4.07 15.35
CA THR A 469 -32.27 3.87 16.79
C THR A 469 -33.70 3.53 17.21
N ARG A 470 -33.92 2.31 17.71
CA ARG A 470 -35.15 1.98 18.45
C ARG A 470 -35.06 2.57 19.85
N GLY A 471 -35.78 3.66 20.08
CA GLY A 471 -36.16 4.08 21.43
C GLY A 471 -37.18 3.09 22.00
N ARG A 472 -36.89 2.52 23.17
CA ARG A 472 -37.89 1.96 24.07
C ARG A 472 -38.31 3.07 25.03
N GLY A 473 -39.56 3.49 24.92
CA GLY A 473 -40.22 4.23 26.00
C GLY A 473 -40.55 3.28 27.16
N ALA A 474 -40.48 3.85 28.35
CA ALA A 474 -41.37 3.57 29.46
C ALA A 474 -41.95 4.92 29.90
#